data_AF-U7MU25-F1
#
_entry.id   AF-U7MU25-F1
#
_cell.length_a   1.000
_cell.length_b   1.000
_cell.length_c   1.000
_cell.angle_alpha   90.00
_cell.angle_beta   90.00
_cell.angle_gamma   90.00
#
_symmetry.space_group_name_H-M   'P 1'
#
loop_
_entity.id
_entity.type
_entity.pdbx_description
1 polymer ?
#
loop_
_entity_poly.entity_id
_entity_poly.type
_entity_poly.pdbx_seq_one_letter_code
_entity_poly.pdbx_strand_id
1 'polypeptide(L)'
;MNANDLQLIRNASLIAARSHETDSESVPGTTRADLNSELTARYMAEVRQYSRRLSQVVNDTDLLRTLKVILPDGTLSVSGLYGLGFFPQAAEPALRVTAAVRMPEGFGGPRNRNIETFEGAVPDLLEDAVAWVARNADTIDEYQTSGHMKTERISTARNKRNDSQCVGSPRSQRCLVRW
;
A
#
# COMPACT_ATOMS: atom_id res chain seq x y z
N MET A 1 24.07 26.49 -16.70
CA MET A 1 23.06 25.42 -16.81
C MET A 1 23.20 24.81 -18.20
N ASN A 2 23.50 23.52 -18.27
CA ASN A 2 23.81 22.80 -19.52
C ASN A 2 22.52 22.49 -20.31
N ALA A 3 22.63 22.27 -21.61
CA ALA A 3 21.55 21.78 -22.47
C ALA A 3 20.90 20.49 -21.92
N ASN A 4 21.69 19.63 -21.27
CA ASN A 4 21.18 18.42 -20.62
C ASN A 4 20.32 18.73 -19.40
N ASP A 5 20.71 19.71 -18.58
CA ASP A 5 19.92 20.15 -17.41
C ASP A 5 18.57 20.72 -17.85
N LEU A 6 18.56 21.47 -18.95
CA LEU A 6 17.34 22.03 -19.55
C LEU A 6 16.41 20.93 -20.09
N GLN A 7 16.95 19.88 -20.70
CA GLN A 7 16.17 18.71 -21.11
C GLN A 7 15.59 17.96 -19.90
N LEU A 8 16.36 17.83 -18.83
CA LEU A 8 15.93 17.16 -17.61
C LEU A 8 14.80 17.92 -16.92
N ILE A 9 14.90 19.24 -16.82
CA ILE A 9 13.85 20.13 -16.31
C ILE A 9 12.59 20.04 -17.19
N ARG A 10 12.74 20.02 -18.52
CA ARG A 10 11.62 19.91 -19.47
C ARG A 10 10.90 18.57 -19.37
N ASN A 11 11.64 17.47 -19.23
CA ASN A 11 11.05 16.16 -19.05
C ASN A 11 10.33 16.05 -17.70
N ALA A 12 10.93 16.57 -16.62
CA ALA A 12 10.29 16.62 -15.32
C ALA A 12 8.99 17.43 -15.33
N SER A 13 8.95 18.57 -16.03
CA SER A 13 7.72 19.37 -16.16
C SER A 13 6.66 18.69 -17.03
N LEU A 14 7.05 17.96 -18.08
CA LEU A 14 6.11 17.15 -18.89
C LEU A 14 5.52 15.99 -18.09
N ILE A 15 6.33 15.33 -17.25
CA ILE A 15 5.87 14.26 -16.36
C ILE A 15 4.91 14.83 -15.29
N ALA A 16 5.26 15.97 -14.69
CA ALA A 16 4.43 16.63 -13.67
C ALA A 16 3.13 17.21 -14.25
N ALA A 17 3.15 17.72 -15.49
CA ALA A 17 1.93 18.18 -16.17
C ALA A 17 1.02 17.00 -16.53
N ARG A 18 1.60 15.87 -16.97
CA ARG A 18 0.84 14.66 -17.31
C ARG A 18 0.18 14.02 -16.09
N SER A 19 0.79 14.10 -14.91
CA SER A 19 0.23 13.50 -13.69
C SER A 19 -1.09 14.13 -13.21
N HIS A 20 -1.46 15.32 -13.68
CA HIS A 20 -2.70 15.99 -13.25
C HIS A 20 -3.94 15.56 -14.06
N GLU A 21 -3.78 14.82 -15.17
CA GLU A 21 -4.89 14.40 -16.04
C GLU A 21 -5.02 12.87 -16.22
N THR A 22 -4.00 12.07 -15.85
CA THR A 22 -4.01 10.60 -16.06
C THR A 22 -5.23 9.90 -15.46
N ASP A 23 -5.64 10.28 -14.25
CA ASP A 23 -6.66 9.56 -13.49
C ASP A 23 -8.07 9.63 -14.10
N SER A 24 -8.31 10.62 -14.95
CA SER A 24 -9.58 10.80 -15.67
C SER A 24 -9.54 10.28 -17.11
N GLU A 25 -8.40 9.76 -17.57
CA GLU A 25 -8.27 9.19 -18.91
C GLU A 25 -9.13 7.93 -19.06
N SER A 26 -9.64 7.72 -20.27
CA SER A 26 -10.40 6.53 -20.65
C SER A 26 -9.47 5.34 -20.77
N VAL A 27 -9.85 4.20 -20.19
CA VAL A 27 -9.18 2.91 -20.41
C VAL A 27 -9.96 2.14 -21.49
N PRO A 28 -9.46 2.08 -22.74
CA PRO A 28 -10.20 1.49 -23.85
C PRO A 28 -10.50 0.00 -23.63
N GLY A 29 -11.68 -0.44 -24.07
CA GLY A 29 -12.10 -1.84 -23.97
C GLY A 29 -12.62 -2.26 -22.59
N THR A 30 -12.59 -1.36 -21.60
CA THR A 30 -13.20 -1.59 -20.29
C THR A 30 -14.67 -1.19 -20.28
N THR A 31 -15.41 -1.78 -19.37
CA THR A 31 -16.83 -1.55 -19.13
C THR A 31 -17.12 -1.64 -17.64
N ARG A 32 -18.37 -1.33 -17.25
CA ARG A 32 -18.85 -1.57 -15.88
C ARG A 32 -18.69 -3.03 -15.42
N ALA A 33 -18.66 -4.01 -16.33
CA ALA A 33 -18.50 -5.42 -15.98
C ALA A 33 -17.10 -5.76 -15.44
N ASP A 34 -16.11 -4.90 -15.69
CA ASP A 34 -14.73 -5.07 -15.21
C ASP A 34 -14.54 -4.54 -13.77
N LEU A 35 -15.59 -3.97 -13.17
CA LEU A 35 -15.60 -3.56 -11.77
C LEU A 35 -15.84 -4.75 -10.83
N ASN A 36 -15.16 -4.75 -9.68
CA ASN A 36 -15.45 -5.63 -8.57
C ASN A 36 -16.83 -5.27 -8.01
N SER A 37 -17.81 -6.16 -8.18
CA SER A 37 -19.21 -5.89 -7.82
C SER A 37 -19.42 -5.66 -6.33
N GLU A 38 -18.70 -6.40 -5.47
CA GLU A 38 -18.84 -6.30 -4.02
C GLU A 38 -18.24 -4.98 -3.51
N LEU A 39 -17.00 -4.71 -3.91
CA LEU A 39 -16.30 -3.47 -3.57
C LEU A 39 -17.08 -2.23 -4.07
N THR A 40 -17.58 -2.29 -5.32
CA THR A 40 -18.39 -1.22 -5.91
C THR A 40 -19.69 -0.99 -5.15
N ALA A 41 -20.39 -2.05 -4.76
CA ALA A 41 -21.63 -1.94 -3.99
C ALA A 41 -21.39 -1.31 -2.61
N ARG A 42 -20.34 -1.74 -1.90
CA ARG A 42 -19.92 -1.16 -0.62
C ARG A 42 -19.59 0.32 -0.76
N TYR A 43 -18.75 0.68 -1.72
CA TYR A 43 -18.36 2.06 -1.97
C TYR A 43 -19.56 2.96 -2.29
N MET A 44 -20.47 2.52 -3.16
CA MET A 44 -21.68 3.30 -3.48
C MET A 44 -22.59 3.48 -2.26
N ALA A 45 -22.72 2.46 -1.41
CA ALA A 45 -23.50 2.57 -0.17
C ALA A 45 -22.88 3.60 0.78
N GLU A 46 -21.56 3.57 0.98
CA GLU A 46 -20.82 4.54 1.80
C GLU A 46 -20.97 5.96 1.25
N VAL A 47 -20.75 6.15 -0.06
CA VAL A 47 -20.90 7.46 -0.71
C VAL A 47 -22.30 8.05 -0.49
N ARG A 48 -23.35 7.24 -0.62
CA ARG A 48 -24.74 7.67 -0.37
C ARG A 48 -24.98 7.99 1.11
N GLN A 49 -24.33 7.31 2.04
CA GLN A 49 -24.43 7.62 3.47
C GLN A 49 -23.75 8.95 3.81
N TYR A 50 -22.56 9.21 3.25
CA TYR A 50 -21.76 10.39 3.60
C TYR A 50 -22.18 11.68 2.87
N SER A 51 -22.76 11.58 1.67
CA SER A 51 -23.10 12.75 0.86
C SER A 51 -24.59 12.80 0.53
N ARG A 52 -25.30 13.76 1.14
CA ARG A 52 -26.71 14.05 0.82
C ARG A 52 -26.94 14.36 -0.66
N ARG A 53 -25.97 14.99 -1.34
CA ARG A 53 -26.11 15.32 -2.77
C ARG A 53 -26.00 14.06 -3.63
N LEU A 54 -25.11 13.14 -3.28
CA LEU A 54 -24.91 11.90 -4.02
C LEU A 54 -25.98 10.86 -3.66
N SER A 55 -26.56 10.91 -2.46
CA SER A 55 -27.70 10.07 -2.06
C SER A 55 -28.94 10.31 -2.92
N GLN A 56 -29.08 11.50 -3.52
CA GLN A 56 -30.19 11.86 -4.42
C GLN A 56 -30.05 11.26 -5.83
N VAL A 57 -28.86 10.78 -6.21
CA VAL A 57 -28.64 10.14 -7.52
C VAL A 57 -29.14 8.70 -7.44
N VAL A 58 -30.37 8.43 -7.91
CA VAL A 58 -31.01 7.13 -7.72
C VAL A 58 -30.35 6.04 -8.56
N ASN A 59 -30.02 6.33 -9.83
CA ASN A 59 -29.43 5.37 -10.74
C ASN A 59 -27.93 5.14 -10.44
N ASP A 60 -27.51 3.89 -10.27
CA ASP A 60 -26.12 3.56 -9.95
C ASP A 60 -25.14 3.90 -11.06
N THR A 61 -25.50 3.73 -12.33
CA THR A 61 -24.63 4.12 -13.46
C THR A 61 -24.41 5.63 -13.47
N ASP A 62 -25.45 6.41 -13.17
CA ASP A 62 -25.32 7.87 -13.08
C ASP A 62 -24.51 8.30 -11.85
N LEU A 63 -24.62 7.56 -10.75
CA LEU A 63 -23.77 7.78 -9.58
C LEU A 63 -22.30 7.50 -9.90
N LEU A 64 -21.99 6.37 -10.55
CA LEU A 64 -20.64 6.01 -10.98
C LEU A 64 -20.07 7.02 -12.00
N ARG A 65 -20.91 7.56 -12.89
CA ARG A 65 -20.52 8.67 -13.79
C ARG A 65 -20.24 9.97 -13.04
N THR A 66 -21.06 10.28 -12.05
CA THR A 66 -20.88 11.47 -11.19
C THR A 66 -19.57 11.37 -10.41
N LEU A 67 -19.23 10.17 -9.95
CA LEU A 67 -17.97 9.85 -9.26
C LEU A 67 -16.77 9.70 -10.21
N LYS A 68 -16.96 9.90 -11.52
CA LYS A 68 -15.94 9.74 -12.56
C LYS A 68 -15.30 8.35 -12.63
N VAL A 69 -15.98 7.32 -12.13
CA VAL A 69 -15.57 5.91 -12.29
C VAL A 69 -15.84 5.45 -13.72
N ILE A 70 -17.01 5.80 -14.25
CA ILE A 70 -17.42 5.52 -15.63
C ILE A 70 -17.46 6.83 -16.40
N LEU A 71 -16.87 6.84 -17.59
CA LEU A 71 -16.86 7.98 -18.49
C LEU A 71 -18.15 8.04 -19.34
N PRO A 72 -18.43 9.17 -20.03
CA PRO A 72 -19.67 9.33 -20.79
C PRO A 72 -19.88 8.28 -21.90
N ASP A 73 -18.79 7.79 -22.49
CA ASP A 73 -18.75 6.73 -23.50
C ASP A 73 -18.93 5.31 -22.92
N GLY A 74 -18.97 5.17 -21.59
CA GLY A 74 -19.22 3.91 -20.89
C GLY A 74 -17.96 3.13 -20.53
N THR A 75 -16.78 3.62 -20.89
CA THR A 75 -15.51 3.04 -20.44
C THR A 75 -15.22 3.44 -18.99
N LEU A 76 -14.29 2.72 -18.35
CA LEU A 76 -13.77 3.12 -17.06
C LEU A 76 -12.72 4.22 -17.23
N SER A 77 -12.67 5.13 -16.26
CA SER A 77 -11.50 5.98 -16.08
C SER A 77 -10.36 5.17 -15.46
N VAL A 78 -9.11 5.65 -15.58
CA VAL A 78 -7.96 5.05 -14.89
C VAL A 78 -8.21 4.97 -13.38
N SER A 79 -8.72 6.04 -12.77
CA SER A 79 -9.08 6.04 -11.33
C SER A 79 -10.21 5.06 -11.00
N GLY A 80 -11.23 4.95 -11.86
CA GLY A 80 -12.33 4.01 -11.68
C GLY A 80 -11.87 2.56 -11.73
N LEU A 81 -11.01 2.24 -12.70
CA LEU A 81 -10.39 0.92 -12.81
C LEU A 81 -9.49 0.64 -11.60
N TYR A 82 -8.64 1.57 -11.18
CA TYR A 82 -7.73 1.36 -10.06
C TYR A 82 -8.45 1.26 -8.72
N GLY A 83 -9.48 2.08 -8.50
CA GLY A 83 -10.21 2.12 -7.24
C GLY A 83 -11.18 0.97 -7.06
N LEU A 84 -11.83 0.51 -8.14
CA LEU A 84 -12.98 -0.40 -8.07
C LEU A 84 -12.90 -1.57 -9.06
N GLY A 85 -11.86 -1.67 -9.88
CA GLY A 85 -11.68 -2.75 -10.86
C GLY A 85 -11.46 -4.11 -10.20
N PHE A 86 -11.97 -5.17 -10.82
CA PHE A 86 -11.70 -6.54 -10.37
C PHE A 86 -10.23 -6.92 -10.57
N PHE A 87 -9.65 -6.53 -11.70
CA PHE A 87 -8.26 -6.81 -12.02
C PHE A 87 -7.60 -5.69 -12.84
N PRO A 88 -7.21 -4.57 -12.20
CA PRO A 88 -6.63 -3.41 -12.88
C PRO A 88 -5.35 -3.73 -13.66
N GLN A 89 -4.61 -4.75 -13.22
CA GLN A 89 -3.32 -5.15 -13.78
C GLN A 89 -3.42 -5.67 -15.22
N ALA A 90 -4.61 -6.03 -15.70
CA ALA A 90 -4.82 -6.36 -17.11
C ALA A 90 -4.60 -5.16 -18.04
N ALA A 91 -4.97 -3.95 -17.60
CA ALA A 91 -4.74 -2.73 -18.36
C ALA A 91 -3.38 -2.10 -18.02
N GLU A 92 -3.01 -2.13 -16.74
CA GLU A 92 -1.78 -1.50 -16.26
C GLU A 92 -0.96 -2.47 -15.38
N PRO A 93 -0.10 -3.30 -15.99
CA PRO A 93 0.66 -4.34 -15.30
C PRO A 93 1.58 -3.80 -14.19
N ALA A 94 1.95 -2.52 -14.25
CA ALA A 94 2.83 -1.87 -13.29
C ALA A 94 2.14 -1.57 -11.95
N LEU A 95 0.81 -1.62 -11.86
CA LEU A 95 0.06 -1.37 -10.62
C LEU A 95 0.10 -2.61 -9.71
N ARG A 96 1.26 -2.88 -9.11
CA ARG A 96 1.49 -3.99 -8.18
C ARG A 96 2.33 -3.51 -7.01
N VAL A 97 2.12 -4.10 -5.83
CA VAL A 97 3.01 -3.90 -4.69
C VAL A 97 3.77 -5.19 -4.46
N THR A 98 5.09 -5.11 -4.35
CA THR A 98 5.91 -6.25 -3.92
C THR A 98 6.58 -5.89 -2.61
N ALA A 99 6.33 -6.69 -1.59
CA ALA A 99 6.92 -6.53 -0.27
C ALA A 99 7.90 -7.67 0.01
N ALA A 100 8.96 -7.35 0.76
CA ALA A 100 9.98 -8.31 1.17
C ALA A 100 10.61 -7.85 2.48
N VAL A 101 10.92 -8.80 3.37
CA VAL A 101 11.71 -8.50 4.56
C VAL A 101 13.18 -8.58 4.19
N ARG A 102 13.91 -7.48 4.35
CA ARG A 102 15.34 -7.42 4.07
C ARG A 102 16.14 -8.04 5.23
N MET A 103 17.05 -8.95 4.90
CA MET A 103 17.93 -9.59 5.87
C MET A 103 19.19 -8.73 6.12
N PRO A 104 19.81 -8.82 7.31
CA PRO A 104 21.08 -8.15 7.59
C PRO A 104 22.18 -8.58 6.62
N GLU A 105 23.03 -7.63 6.22
CA GLU A 105 24.18 -7.90 5.34
C GLU A 105 25.33 -8.58 6.13
N GLY A 106 26.11 -9.43 5.45
CA GLY A 106 27.39 -9.94 5.99
C GLY A 106 27.50 -11.46 6.22
N PHE A 107 26.41 -12.24 6.09
CA PHE A 107 26.42 -13.68 6.42
C PHE A 107 26.33 -14.63 5.21
N GLY A 108 26.54 -14.18 3.98
CA GLY A 108 26.55 -15.06 2.79
C GLY A 108 25.23 -15.78 2.50
N GLY A 109 24.12 -15.34 3.10
CA GLY A 109 22.79 -15.94 3.00
C GLY A 109 21.79 -15.15 2.14
N PRO A 110 20.50 -15.59 2.11
CA PRO A 110 19.45 -14.93 1.32
C PRO A 110 19.28 -13.46 1.71
N ARG A 111 19.18 -12.58 0.70
CA ARG A 111 19.05 -11.12 0.90
C ARG A 111 17.67 -10.69 1.38
N ASN A 112 16.64 -11.42 0.98
CA ASN A 112 15.24 -11.13 1.25
C ASN A 112 14.54 -12.41 1.75
N ARG A 113 13.52 -12.26 2.59
CA ARG A 113 12.57 -13.33 2.95
C ARG A 113 11.12 -12.86 2.80
N ASN A 114 10.22 -13.83 2.73
CA ASN A 114 8.76 -13.64 2.69
C ASN A 114 8.29 -12.72 1.55
N ILE A 115 8.97 -12.77 0.40
CA ILE A 115 8.61 -11.96 -0.76
C ILE A 115 7.17 -12.30 -1.18
N GLU A 116 6.32 -11.29 -1.29
CA GLU A 116 4.93 -11.43 -1.73
C GLU A 116 4.57 -10.26 -2.66
N THR A 117 3.76 -10.55 -3.68
CA THR A 117 3.26 -9.56 -4.64
C THR A 117 1.74 -9.49 -4.53
N PHE A 118 1.22 -8.27 -4.41
CA PHE A 118 -0.19 -7.96 -4.25
C PHE A 118 -0.76 -7.32 -5.52
N GLU A 119 -2.00 -7.66 -5.82
CA GLU A 119 -2.74 -7.31 -7.03
C GLU A 119 -4.19 -6.93 -6.68
N GLY A 120 -4.99 -6.54 -7.67
CA GLY A 120 -6.37 -6.08 -7.46
C GLY A 120 -6.49 -4.56 -7.40
N ALA A 121 -7.67 -4.09 -6.99
CA ALA A 121 -7.94 -2.67 -6.77
C ALA A 121 -7.06 -2.11 -5.65
N VAL A 122 -6.78 -0.81 -5.69
CA VAL A 122 -5.93 -0.12 -4.72
C VAL A 122 -6.37 -0.37 -3.26
N PRO A 123 -7.67 -0.35 -2.89
CA PRO A 123 -8.10 -0.64 -1.52
C PRO A 123 -7.72 -2.06 -1.07
N ASP A 124 -8.00 -3.08 -1.91
CA ASP A 124 -7.72 -4.48 -1.60
C ASP A 124 -6.21 -4.73 -1.52
N LEU A 125 -5.46 -4.23 -2.50
CA LEU A 125 -4.00 -4.32 -2.55
C LEU A 125 -3.34 -3.67 -1.33
N LEU A 126 -3.88 -2.53 -0.85
CA LEU A 126 -3.36 -1.86 0.34
C LEU A 126 -3.69 -2.66 1.61
N GLU A 127 -4.90 -3.21 1.72
CA GLU A 127 -5.31 -4.04 2.85
C GLU A 127 -4.42 -5.29 2.97
N ASP A 128 -4.19 -5.99 1.85
CA ASP A 128 -3.31 -7.16 1.79
C ASP A 128 -1.87 -6.83 2.14
N ALA A 129 -1.34 -5.72 1.60
CA ALA A 129 0.02 -5.27 1.89
C ALA A 129 0.20 -4.92 3.38
N VAL A 130 -0.77 -4.21 3.98
CA VAL A 130 -0.74 -3.87 5.41
C VAL A 130 -0.87 -5.13 6.27
N ALA A 131 -1.74 -6.07 5.90
CA ALA A 131 -1.86 -7.34 6.59
C ALA A 131 -0.56 -8.14 6.52
N TRP A 132 0.14 -8.13 5.38
CA TRP A 132 1.45 -8.74 5.24
C TRP A 132 2.49 -8.08 6.12
N VAL A 133 2.52 -6.74 6.17
CA VAL A 133 3.45 -6.01 7.06
C VAL A 133 3.20 -6.40 8.51
N ALA A 134 1.94 -6.44 8.95
CA ALA A 134 1.59 -6.83 10.32
C ALA A 134 2.06 -8.26 10.67
N ARG A 135 2.02 -9.21 9.72
CA ARG A 135 2.54 -10.57 9.93
C ARG A 135 4.07 -10.62 10.03
N ASN A 136 4.76 -9.71 9.36
CA ASN A 136 6.22 -9.73 9.20
C ASN A 136 6.97 -8.76 10.13
N ALA A 137 6.29 -7.76 10.69
CA ALA A 137 6.90 -6.74 11.56
C ALA A 137 7.40 -7.33 12.90
N ASP A 138 6.67 -8.30 13.44
CA ASP A 138 6.96 -8.90 14.76
C ASP A 138 7.56 -10.31 14.64
N THR A 139 8.06 -10.72 13.48
CA THR A 139 8.49 -12.11 13.25
C THR A 139 9.97 -12.16 12.89
N ILE A 140 10.74 -13.03 13.55
CA ILE A 140 12.12 -13.39 13.19
C ILE A 140 12.13 -14.84 12.74
N ASP A 141 12.53 -15.05 11.48
CA ASP A 141 12.90 -16.37 10.96
C ASP A 141 14.40 -16.60 11.21
N GLU A 142 14.72 -17.67 11.94
CA GLU A 142 16.08 -18.13 12.24
C GLU A 142 16.30 -19.51 11.60
N TYR A 143 17.41 -19.66 10.86
CA TYR A 143 17.83 -20.97 10.34
C TYR A 143 18.56 -21.73 11.43
N GLN A 144 18.06 -22.92 11.77
CA GLN A 144 18.72 -23.80 12.71
C GLN A 144 19.91 -24.50 12.07
N THR A 145 20.81 -25.04 12.89
CA THR A 145 21.96 -25.86 12.45
C THR A 145 21.53 -27.10 11.66
N SER A 146 20.26 -27.53 11.78
CA SER A 146 19.63 -28.58 11.00
C SER A 146 19.25 -28.18 9.56
N GLY A 147 19.32 -26.89 9.23
CA GLY A 147 18.87 -26.32 7.95
C GLY A 147 17.38 -26.00 7.89
N HIS A 148 16.60 -26.34 8.94
CA HIS A 148 15.19 -25.97 9.02
C HIS A 148 15.02 -24.51 9.47
N MET A 149 14.06 -23.81 8.85
CA MET A 149 13.66 -22.48 9.27
C MET A 149 12.71 -22.58 10.48
N LYS A 150 13.02 -21.85 11.56
CA LYS A 150 12.11 -21.64 12.69
C LYS A 150 11.62 -20.20 12.66
N THR A 151 10.31 -20.04 12.62
CA THR A 151 9.63 -18.74 12.71
C THR A 151 9.26 -18.47 14.16
N GLU A 152 9.77 -17.38 14.74
CA GLU A 152 9.47 -16.97 16.11
C GLU A 152 8.94 -15.53 16.14
N ARG A 153 7.86 -15.28 16.90
CA ARG A 153 7.38 -13.91 17.12
C ARG A 153 8.26 -13.23 18.16
N ILE A 154 8.70 -12.00 17.88
CA ILE A 154 9.31 -11.10 18.85
C ILE A 154 8.25 -10.79 19.89
N SER A 155 8.21 -11.54 20.99
CA SER A 155 7.39 -11.16 22.13
C SER A 155 7.91 -9.82 22.66
N THR A 156 7.09 -8.77 22.65
CA THR A 156 7.37 -7.46 23.25
C THR A 156 7.41 -7.53 24.79
N ALA A 157 7.98 -8.59 25.37
CA ALA A 157 8.11 -8.84 26.79
C ALA A 157 9.54 -9.20 27.21
N ARG A 158 10.55 -8.85 26.41
CA ARG A 158 11.96 -9.03 26.78
C ARG A 158 12.76 -7.77 26.47
N ASN A 159 12.77 -6.83 27.41
CA ASN A 159 13.99 -6.40 28.12
C ASN A 159 13.79 -5.05 28.83
N LYS A 160 13.26 -5.09 30.05
CA LYS A 160 13.58 -4.10 31.11
C LYS A 160 14.24 -4.81 32.28
N ARG A 161 15.21 -5.69 32.04
CA ARG A 161 16.03 -6.27 33.10
C ARG A 161 17.39 -6.67 32.52
N ASN A 162 18.30 -5.70 32.46
CA ASN A 162 19.71 -5.83 32.87
C ASN A 162 20.57 -4.79 32.17
N ASP A 163 20.44 -3.53 32.57
CA ASP A 163 21.56 -2.59 32.48
C ASP A 163 21.40 -1.52 33.57
N SER A 164 21.73 -1.95 34.79
CA SER A 164 22.12 -1.04 35.88
C SER A 164 22.97 -1.83 36.86
N GLN A 165 24.25 -2.02 36.50
CA GLN A 165 25.30 -2.13 37.50
C GLN A 165 25.32 -0.83 38.30
N CYS A 166 24.57 -0.79 39.40
CA CYS A 166 24.77 0.20 40.45
C CYS A 166 25.72 -0.40 41.49
N VAL A 167 27.01 -0.07 41.39
CA VAL A 167 27.95 -0.23 42.50
C VAL A 167 27.92 1.07 43.31
N GLY A 168 27.27 1.08 44.50
CA GLY A 168 27.24 2.23 45.41
C GLY A 168 26.12 2.22 46.46
N SER A 169 26.45 2.66 47.69
CA SER A 169 25.68 2.64 48.96
C SER A 169 24.28 3.32 48.93
N PRO A 170 23.30 2.92 49.78
CA PRO A 170 21.85 3.14 49.57
C PRO A 170 21.31 4.49 50.07
N ARG A 171 21.98 5.61 49.77
CA ARG A 171 21.44 6.95 50.02
C ARG A 171 21.70 7.86 48.82
N SER A 172 20.62 8.24 48.13
CA SER A 172 20.55 9.13 46.95
C SER A 172 20.60 8.44 45.57
N GLN A 173 19.54 7.70 45.22
CA GLN A 173 19.22 7.44 43.81
C GLN A 173 18.37 8.59 43.26
N ARG A 174 18.91 9.36 42.31
CA ARG A 174 18.13 10.13 41.34
C ARG A 174 18.44 9.57 39.95
N CYS A 175 17.55 8.74 39.42
CA CYS A 175 17.55 8.40 38.00
C CYS A 175 16.87 9.54 37.23
N LEU A 176 17.64 10.31 36.48
CA LEU A 176 17.12 11.21 35.46
C LEU A 176 16.81 10.40 34.20
N VAL A 177 15.52 10.24 33.90
CA VAL A 177 15.07 9.82 32.58
C VAL A 177 15.14 11.04 31.67
N ARG A 178 15.96 10.98 30.63
CA ARG A 178 15.98 11.98 29.55
C ARG A 178 15.23 11.37 28.37
N TRP A 179 14.21 12.09 27.89
CA TRP A 179 13.46 11.78 26.67
C TRP A 179 14.39 11.77 25.45
#